data_AF-A0A800C749-F1
#
_entry.id   AF-A0A800C749-F1
#
_cell.length_a   1.000
_cell.length_b   1.000
_cell.length_c   1.000
_cell.angle_alpha   90.00
_cell.angle_beta   90.00
_cell.angle_gamma   90.00
#
_symmetry.space_group_name_H-M   'P 1'
#
loop_
_entity.id
_entity.type
_entity.pdbx_description
1 polymer ?
#
loop_
_entity_poly.entity_id
_entity_poly.type
_entity_poly.pdbx_seq_one_letter_code
_entity_poly.pdbx_strand_id
1 'polypeptide(L)'
;IANASMAFDNKTLTPTYRFRPHIPGSSYAFDIAKRMGLADSIITRARSLMDRQAHRLEDLILQLQDKIARNEKLKTSLEARELVVDGLTTQYREQNDLLAQQTRQLRRKAAEEASAIIKQANAAVEKAIRTVRKEGASRQAIREAKALIQGKRETLRRDLEATAFDEESRREDQIICKVRVGTRVYWTRGGVVATVLAPSDTTGHVLIASGNLKVRVPEGELARAMGPEKASHGLRSHVAVPVPDNARTEIDLRGMQVEEALESVDKFVNDALLAGLRDVMIIHGVGTGALRNSVIPFLKQHPLVQTTLPGGLHQENLGVTIARIAAR
;
A
#
# COMPACT_ATOMS: atom_id res chain seq x y z
N ILE A 1 15.47 3.26 -46.52
CA ILE A 1 16.12 4.38 -45.80
C ILE A 1 15.47 4.45 -44.42
N ALA A 2 16.25 4.43 -43.33
CA ALA A 2 15.73 4.49 -41.96
C ALA A 2 16.31 5.71 -41.24
N ASN A 3 15.49 6.35 -40.39
CA ASN A 3 15.91 7.50 -39.60
C ASN A 3 16.86 7.06 -38.48
N ALA A 4 17.85 7.89 -38.14
CA ALA A 4 18.73 7.68 -37.01
C ALA A 4 19.28 9.02 -36.51
N SER A 5 19.72 9.06 -35.25
CA SER A 5 20.30 10.26 -34.65
C SER A 5 21.49 9.93 -33.75
N MET A 6 22.36 10.92 -33.53
CA MET A 6 23.35 10.85 -32.46
C MET A 6 22.75 11.47 -31.20
N ALA A 7 22.98 10.85 -30.05
CA ALA A 7 22.53 11.40 -28.79
C ALA A 7 23.35 12.64 -28.41
N PHE A 8 22.64 13.64 -27.89
CA PHE A 8 23.17 14.92 -27.49
C PHE A 8 22.65 15.24 -26.08
N ASP A 9 23.52 15.74 -25.21
CA ASP A 9 23.13 16.14 -23.87
C ASP A 9 22.68 17.60 -23.87
N ASN A 10 21.38 17.81 -23.64
CA ASN A 10 20.78 19.14 -23.62
C ASN A 10 21.25 20.00 -22.43
N LYS A 11 21.75 19.41 -21.34
CA LYS A 11 22.21 20.17 -20.17
C LYS A 11 23.61 20.73 -20.37
N THR A 12 24.50 19.91 -20.92
CA THR A 12 25.90 20.29 -21.16
C THR A 12 26.14 20.82 -22.56
N LEU A 13 25.14 20.73 -23.44
CA LEU A 13 25.20 21.05 -24.86
C LEU A 13 26.35 20.33 -25.57
N THR A 14 26.65 19.09 -25.18
CA THR A 14 27.73 18.28 -25.77
C THR A 14 27.22 17.01 -26.46
N PRO A 15 27.86 16.60 -27.57
CA PRO A 15 27.55 15.33 -28.19
C PRO A 15 28.00 14.17 -27.30
N THR A 16 27.13 13.19 -27.07
CA THR A 16 27.50 11.97 -26.33
C THR A 16 28.01 10.87 -27.27
N TYR A 17 28.09 11.14 -28.57
CA TYR A 17 28.51 10.24 -29.65
C TYR A 17 27.85 8.85 -29.65
N ARG A 18 26.63 8.76 -29.09
CA ARG A 18 25.88 7.50 -29.01
C ARG A 18 24.88 7.44 -30.16
N PHE A 19 25.05 6.46 -31.04
CA PHE A 19 24.12 6.21 -32.15
C PHE A 19 22.76 5.70 -31.64
N ARG A 20 21.67 6.27 -32.16
CA ARG A 20 20.29 5.89 -31.87
C ARG A 20 19.58 5.53 -33.19
N PRO A 21 19.43 4.24 -33.50
CA PRO A 21 18.70 3.82 -34.69
C PRO A 21 17.20 4.10 -34.53
N HIS A 22 16.53 4.38 -35.64
CA HIS A 22 15.07 4.58 -35.74
C HIS A 22 14.50 5.80 -35.02
N ILE A 23 15.33 6.65 -34.42
CA ILE A 23 14.90 7.87 -33.74
C ILE A 23 15.35 9.07 -34.59
N PRO A 24 14.43 9.97 -34.98
CA PRO A 24 14.82 11.22 -35.62
C PRO A 24 15.54 12.13 -34.62
N GLY A 25 16.62 12.75 -35.08
CA GLY A 25 17.35 13.75 -34.30
C GLY A 25 16.57 15.06 -34.21
N SER A 26 16.79 15.80 -33.13
CA SER A 26 16.39 17.20 -33.03
C SER A 26 17.59 18.07 -33.43
N SER A 27 17.33 19.18 -34.11
CA SER A 27 18.39 20.07 -34.57
C SER A 27 18.73 21.07 -33.45
N TYR A 28 19.67 20.70 -32.57
CA TYR A 28 20.22 21.62 -31.55
C TYR A 28 21.05 22.78 -32.13
N ALA A 29 20.87 23.11 -33.41
CA ALA A 29 21.65 24.08 -34.16
C ALA A 29 21.66 25.46 -33.50
N PHE A 30 20.53 25.91 -32.97
CA PHE A 30 20.43 27.21 -32.29
C PHE A 30 21.13 27.22 -30.93
N ASP A 31 21.02 26.14 -30.15
CA ASP A 31 21.68 26.04 -28.85
C ASP A 31 23.20 25.94 -29.01
N ILE A 32 23.66 25.24 -30.06
CA ILE A 32 25.06 25.19 -30.47
C ILE A 32 25.53 26.56 -30.94
N ALA A 33 24.77 27.25 -31.81
CA ALA A 33 25.12 28.58 -32.30
C ALA A 33 25.23 29.60 -31.14
N LYS A 34 24.31 29.54 -30.18
CA LYS A 34 24.37 30.35 -28.95
C LYS A 34 25.65 30.07 -28.17
N ARG A 35 26.00 28.79 -27.98
CA ARG A 35 27.24 28.37 -27.30
C ARG A 35 28.50 28.85 -28.04
N MET A 36 28.46 28.89 -29.37
CA MET A 36 29.56 29.40 -30.20
C MET A 36 29.68 30.94 -30.18
N GLY A 37 28.82 31.64 -29.44
CA GLY A 37 28.88 33.09 -29.25
C GLY A 37 28.04 33.89 -30.24
N LEU A 38 27.12 33.26 -30.97
CA LEU A 38 26.21 33.99 -31.86
C LEU A 38 25.26 34.86 -31.02
N ALA A 39 25.04 36.11 -31.44
CA ALA A 39 24.18 37.04 -30.73
C ALA A 39 22.73 36.56 -30.68
N ASP A 40 22.08 36.70 -29.51
CA ASP A 40 20.69 36.26 -29.30
C ASP A 40 19.72 36.90 -30.31
N SER A 41 19.96 38.15 -30.73
CA SER A 41 19.15 38.83 -31.75
C SER A 41 19.17 38.13 -33.11
N ILE A 42 20.31 37.55 -33.51
CA ILE A 42 20.46 36.78 -34.75
C ILE A 42 19.70 35.45 -34.62
N ILE A 43 19.81 34.80 -33.47
CA ILE A 43 19.12 33.53 -33.19
C ILE A 43 17.61 33.73 -33.21
N THR A 44 17.09 34.77 -32.54
CA THR A 44 15.65 35.08 -32.53
C THR A 44 15.13 35.40 -33.93
N ARG A 45 15.90 36.16 -34.72
CA ARG A 45 15.53 36.44 -36.12
C ARG A 45 15.54 35.18 -36.97
N ALA A 46 16.55 34.32 -36.85
CA ALA A 46 16.62 33.05 -37.57
C ALA A 46 15.45 32.12 -37.21
N ARG A 47 15.06 32.05 -35.94
CA ARG A 47 13.85 31.35 -35.49
C ARG A 47 12.60 31.95 -36.14
N SER A 48 12.48 33.27 -36.25
CA SER A 48 11.30 33.89 -36.89
C SER A 48 11.16 33.60 -38.40
N LEU A 49 12.26 33.27 -39.07
CA LEU A 49 12.30 32.98 -40.51
C LEU A 49 11.97 31.52 -40.85
N MET A 50 12.05 30.62 -39.87
CA MET A 50 11.65 29.22 -40.04
C MET A 50 10.13 29.09 -40.13
N ASP A 51 9.68 28.18 -40.98
CA ASP A 51 8.26 27.87 -41.13
C ASP A 51 7.65 27.35 -39.81
N ARG A 52 6.39 27.73 -39.53
CA ARG A 52 5.70 27.34 -38.29
C ARG A 52 5.52 25.83 -38.17
N GLN A 53 5.39 25.10 -39.28
CA GLN A 53 5.25 23.64 -39.24
C GLN A 53 6.57 22.98 -38.86
N ALA A 54 7.71 23.49 -39.37
CA ALA A 54 9.03 23.00 -39.02
C ALA A 54 9.34 23.17 -37.51
N HIS A 55 9.00 24.33 -36.93
CA HIS A 55 9.13 24.56 -35.49
C HIS A 55 8.34 23.57 -34.63
N ARG A 56 7.05 23.34 -34.97
CA ARG A 56 6.21 22.41 -34.20
C ARG A 56 6.70 20.97 -34.25
N LEU A 57 7.24 20.56 -35.40
CA LEU A 57 7.81 19.23 -35.55
C LEU A 57 9.07 19.08 -34.68
N GLU A 58 9.92 20.09 -34.65
CA GLU A 58 11.13 20.10 -33.83
C GLU A 58 10.81 20.05 -32.33
N ASP A 59 9.84 20.86 -31.87
CA ASP A 59 9.35 20.82 -30.49
C ASP A 59 8.79 19.44 -30.11
N LEU A 60 8.03 18.81 -31.02
CA LEU A 60 7.47 17.47 -30.80
C LEU A 60 8.59 16.41 -30.71
N ILE A 61 9.61 16.49 -31.56
CA ILE A 61 10.76 15.58 -31.52
C ILE A 61 11.51 15.74 -30.19
N LEU A 62 11.74 16.98 -29.72
CA LEU A 62 12.38 17.24 -28.44
C LEU A 62 11.57 16.67 -27.27
N GLN A 63 10.26 16.89 -27.25
CA GLN A 63 9.38 16.31 -26.23
C GLN A 63 9.39 14.77 -26.25
N LEU A 64 9.39 14.17 -27.44
CA LEU A 64 9.43 12.72 -27.58
C LEU A 64 10.76 12.13 -27.08
N GLN A 65 11.89 12.78 -27.42
CA GLN A 65 13.21 12.36 -26.94
C GLN A 65 13.32 12.45 -25.41
N ASP A 66 12.80 13.51 -24.81
CA ASP A 66 12.77 13.66 -23.35
C ASP A 66 11.90 12.58 -22.69
N LYS A 67 10.74 12.26 -23.27
CA LYS A 67 9.89 11.15 -22.82
C LYS A 67 10.61 9.80 -22.93
N ILE A 68 11.29 9.53 -24.04
CA ILE A 68 12.09 8.29 -24.22
C ILE A 68 13.18 8.21 -23.15
N ALA A 69 13.94 9.29 -22.94
CA ALA A 69 15.01 9.32 -21.95
C ALA A 69 14.49 9.12 -20.51
N ARG A 70 13.33 9.70 -20.17
CA ARG A 70 12.66 9.49 -18.89
C ARG A 70 12.19 8.04 -18.73
N ASN A 71 11.54 7.47 -19.74
CA ASN A 71 11.08 6.09 -19.70
C ASN A 71 12.23 5.08 -19.54
N GLU A 72 13.35 5.28 -20.25
CA GLU A 72 14.54 4.43 -20.10
C GLU A 72 15.12 4.50 -18.67
N LYS A 73 15.15 5.69 -18.06
CA LYS A 73 15.57 5.84 -16.66
C LYS A 73 14.60 5.18 -15.68
N LEU A 74 13.30 5.34 -15.90
CA LEU A 74 12.28 4.68 -15.07
C LEU A 74 12.38 3.17 -15.19
N LYS A 75 12.56 2.65 -16.41
CA LYS A 75 12.71 1.22 -16.68
C LYS A 75 13.91 0.63 -15.94
N THR A 76 15.09 1.22 -16.08
CA THR A 76 16.29 0.77 -15.38
C THR A 76 16.16 0.87 -13.85
N SER A 77 15.49 1.91 -13.33
CA SER A 77 15.19 2.00 -11.89
C SER A 77 14.18 0.96 -11.41
N LEU A 78 13.20 0.57 -12.25
CA LEU A 78 12.22 -0.45 -11.94
C LEU A 78 12.88 -1.82 -11.88
N GLU A 79 13.65 -2.18 -12.90
CA GLU A 79 14.40 -3.45 -12.96
C GLU A 79 15.32 -3.62 -11.75
N ALA A 80 16.02 -2.55 -11.33
CA ALA A 80 16.86 -2.58 -10.13
C ALA A 80 16.05 -2.79 -8.84
N ARG A 81 14.85 -2.22 -8.73
CA ARG A 81 13.96 -2.40 -7.58
C ARG A 81 13.36 -3.79 -7.54
N GLU A 82 12.94 -4.33 -8.68
CA GLU A 82 12.41 -5.69 -8.80
C GLU A 82 13.45 -6.71 -8.32
N LEU A 83 14.71 -6.58 -8.76
CA LEU A 83 15.80 -7.45 -8.31
C LEU A 83 15.97 -7.45 -6.78
N VAL A 84 15.88 -6.28 -6.15
CA VAL A 84 15.97 -6.13 -4.69
C VAL A 84 14.78 -6.79 -3.99
N VAL A 85 13.57 -6.58 -4.50
CA VAL A 85 12.34 -7.18 -3.95
C VAL A 85 12.38 -8.70 -4.05
N ASP A 86 12.84 -9.24 -5.17
CA ASP A 86 12.96 -10.70 -5.36
C ASP A 86 14.00 -11.30 -4.42
N GLY A 87 15.13 -10.61 -4.23
CA GLY A 87 16.15 -11.01 -3.26
C GLY A 87 15.62 -11.04 -1.82
N LEU A 88 14.95 -9.96 -1.39
CA LEU A 88 14.34 -9.88 -0.06
C LEU A 88 13.26 -10.94 0.13
N THR A 89 12.41 -11.15 -0.88
CA THR A 89 11.34 -12.16 -0.83
C THR A 89 11.91 -13.55 -0.64
N THR A 90 13.00 -13.87 -1.33
CA THR A 90 13.69 -15.16 -1.20
C THR A 90 14.28 -15.32 0.21
N GLN A 91 14.98 -14.29 0.71
CA GLN A 91 15.55 -14.29 2.05
C GLN A 91 14.49 -14.48 3.14
N TYR A 92 13.36 -13.78 3.05
CA TYR A 92 12.26 -13.94 4.02
C TYR A 92 11.61 -15.32 3.96
N ARG A 93 11.49 -15.92 2.77
CA ARG A 93 10.99 -17.29 2.62
C ARG A 93 11.91 -18.28 3.33
N GLU A 94 13.22 -18.20 3.08
CA GLU A 94 14.21 -19.06 3.74
C GLU A 94 14.21 -18.91 5.26
N GLN A 95 14.14 -17.67 5.76
CA GLN A 95 14.06 -17.40 7.20
C GLN A 95 12.78 -17.97 7.82
N ASN A 96 11.64 -17.80 7.16
CA ASN A 96 10.37 -18.34 7.64
C ASN A 96 10.36 -19.87 7.64
N ASP A 97 10.93 -20.51 6.62
CA ASP A 97 11.05 -21.96 6.55
C ASP A 97 11.97 -22.49 7.66
N LEU A 98 13.09 -21.82 7.92
CA LEU A 98 14.00 -22.15 9.02
C LEU A 98 13.30 -22.01 10.38
N LEU A 99 12.59 -20.89 10.61
CA LEU A 99 11.83 -20.67 11.84
C LEU A 99 10.73 -21.72 12.02
N ALA A 100 10.04 -22.11 10.95
CA ALA A 100 9.04 -23.16 10.98
C ALA A 100 9.65 -24.54 11.31
N GLN A 101 10.85 -24.85 10.80
CA GLN A 101 11.58 -26.06 11.16
C GLN A 101 12.03 -26.04 12.63
N GLN A 102 12.61 -24.93 13.10
CA GLN A 102 13.04 -24.77 14.50
C GLN A 102 11.86 -24.89 15.46
N THR A 103 10.73 -24.26 15.14
CA THR A 103 9.50 -24.34 15.94
C THR A 103 9.00 -25.79 16.03
N ARG A 104 9.01 -26.53 14.90
CA ARG A 104 8.64 -27.96 14.88
C ARG A 104 9.57 -28.81 15.74
N GLN A 105 10.89 -28.59 15.66
CA GLN A 105 11.86 -29.32 16.48
C GLN A 105 11.71 -29.00 17.97
N LEU A 106 11.53 -27.73 18.33
CA LEU A 106 11.35 -27.31 19.71
C LEU A 106 10.07 -27.92 20.30
N ARG A 107 8.96 -27.88 19.55
CA ARG A 107 7.69 -28.53 19.95
C ARG A 107 7.87 -30.03 20.17
N ARG A 108 8.58 -30.71 19.26
CA ARG A 108 8.85 -32.14 19.41
C ARG A 108 9.66 -32.44 20.67
N LYS A 109 10.72 -31.68 20.94
CA LYS A 109 11.52 -31.82 22.17
C LYS A 109 10.69 -31.59 23.43
N ALA A 110 9.90 -30.51 23.45
CA ALA A 110 9.01 -30.21 24.58
C ALA A 110 7.98 -31.32 24.83
N ALA A 111 7.41 -31.91 23.77
CA ALA A 111 6.50 -33.04 23.88
C ALA A 111 7.18 -34.32 24.40
N GLU A 112 8.39 -34.60 23.93
CA GLU A 112 9.21 -35.73 24.40
C GLU A 112 9.56 -35.57 25.90
N GLU A 113 9.98 -34.37 26.31
CA GLU A 113 10.27 -34.03 27.72
C GLU A 113 9.02 -34.15 28.60
N ALA A 114 7.89 -33.57 28.18
CA ALA A 114 6.62 -33.68 28.91
C ALA A 114 6.17 -35.14 29.08
N SER A 115 6.29 -35.94 28.02
CA SER A 115 5.99 -37.38 28.06
C SER A 115 6.89 -38.14 29.05
N ALA A 116 8.19 -37.79 29.09
CA ALA A 116 9.12 -38.38 30.06
C ALA A 116 8.76 -38.03 31.50
N ILE A 117 8.41 -36.77 31.78
CA ILE A 117 7.98 -36.31 33.12
C ILE A 117 6.71 -37.06 33.57
N ILE A 118 5.72 -37.20 32.68
CA ILE A 118 4.48 -37.95 32.99
C ILE A 118 4.78 -39.42 33.27
N LYS A 119 5.66 -40.06 32.48
CA LYS A 119 6.07 -41.45 32.72
C LYS A 119 6.76 -41.60 34.08
N GLN A 120 7.67 -40.70 34.43
CA GLN A 120 8.36 -40.70 35.73
C GLN A 120 7.38 -40.49 36.89
N ALA A 121 6.47 -39.51 36.77
CA ALA A 121 5.44 -39.26 37.77
C ALA A 121 4.54 -40.49 37.97
N ASN A 122 4.14 -41.14 36.89
CA ASN A 122 3.35 -42.38 36.94
C ASN A 122 4.09 -43.52 37.65
N ALA A 123 5.37 -43.71 37.35
CA ALA A 123 6.19 -44.73 38.00
C ALA A 123 6.37 -44.43 39.51
N ALA A 124 6.57 -43.17 39.89
CA ALA A 124 6.68 -42.75 41.29
C ALA A 124 5.38 -42.99 42.06
N VAL A 125 4.24 -42.63 41.45
CA VAL A 125 2.91 -42.93 42.00
C VAL A 125 2.71 -44.42 42.19
N GLU A 126 3.04 -45.23 41.19
CA GLU A 126 2.86 -46.69 41.28
C GLU A 126 3.73 -47.28 42.39
N LYS A 127 4.97 -46.80 42.54
CA LYS A 127 5.86 -47.18 43.64
C LYS A 127 5.26 -46.81 45.00
N ALA A 128 4.72 -45.61 45.16
CA ALA A 128 4.07 -45.15 46.39
C ALA A 128 2.80 -45.98 46.71
N ILE A 129 1.98 -46.32 45.71
CA ILE A 129 0.81 -47.19 45.91
C ILE A 129 1.26 -48.59 46.36
N ARG A 130 2.35 -49.13 45.78
CA ARG A 130 2.90 -50.43 46.17
C ARG A 130 3.43 -50.44 47.61
N THR A 131 4.06 -49.36 48.10
CA THR A 131 4.52 -49.27 49.49
C THR A 131 3.34 -49.18 50.46
N VAL A 132 2.37 -48.31 50.20
CA VAL A 132 1.16 -48.18 51.03
C VAL A 132 0.36 -49.49 51.10
N ARG A 133 0.29 -50.24 50.00
CA ARG A 133 -0.35 -51.57 49.97
C ARG A 133 0.40 -52.62 50.79
N LYS A 134 1.73 -52.53 50.89
CA LYS A 134 2.56 -53.42 51.73
C LYS A 134 2.45 -53.08 53.22
N GLU A 135 2.23 -51.81 53.55
CA GLU A 135 2.11 -51.30 54.93
C GLU A 135 0.71 -51.53 55.54
N GLY A 136 -0.22 -52.19 54.84
CA GLY A 136 -1.47 -52.68 55.42
C GLY A 136 -2.62 -51.67 55.49
N ALA A 137 -2.58 -50.58 54.72
CA ALA A 137 -3.70 -49.63 54.64
C ALA A 137 -4.99 -50.28 54.08
N SER A 138 -6.17 -49.82 54.55
CA SER A 138 -7.47 -50.38 54.18
C SER A 138 -7.68 -50.39 52.66
N ARG A 139 -8.32 -51.44 52.14
CA ARG A 139 -8.60 -51.63 50.71
C ARG A 139 -9.39 -50.46 50.08
N GLN A 140 -10.09 -49.68 50.91
CA GLN A 140 -10.87 -48.51 50.53
C GLN A 140 -9.99 -47.27 50.33
N ALA A 141 -9.07 -46.97 51.25
CA ALA A 141 -8.17 -45.81 51.15
C ALA A 141 -7.25 -45.89 49.91
N ILE A 142 -6.78 -47.11 49.58
CA ILE A 142 -5.98 -47.35 48.36
C ILE A 142 -6.80 -47.11 47.09
N ARG A 143 -8.10 -47.43 47.11
CA ARG A 143 -8.99 -47.29 45.96
C ARG A 143 -9.31 -45.82 45.69
N GLU A 144 -9.56 -45.04 46.74
CA GLU A 144 -9.81 -43.60 46.66
C GLU A 144 -8.56 -42.83 46.21
N ALA A 145 -7.39 -43.14 46.77
CA ALA A 145 -6.14 -42.54 46.34
C ALA A 145 -5.84 -42.83 44.86
N LYS A 146 -6.10 -44.06 44.40
CA LYS A 146 -5.92 -44.45 43.00
C LYS A 146 -6.90 -43.73 42.06
N ALA A 147 -8.16 -43.56 42.47
CA ALA A 147 -9.16 -42.84 41.69
C ALA A 147 -8.83 -41.34 41.59
N LEU A 148 -8.35 -40.73 42.67
CA LEU A 148 -7.99 -39.30 42.69
C LEU A 148 -6.77 -38.99 41.83
N ILE A 149 -5.78 -39.90 41.80
CA ILE A 149 -4.60 -39.77 40.94
C ILE A 149 -4.94 -40.06 39.47
N GLN A 150 -5.81 -41.03 39.18
CA GLN A 150 -6.33 -41.24 37.82
C GLN A 150 -7.11 -40.02 37.32
N GLY A 151 -7.96 -39.42 38.17
CA GLY A 151 -8.68 -38.19 37.84
C GLY A 151 -7.74 -37.04 37.50
N LYS A 152 -6.72 -36.78 38.34
CA LYS A 152 -5.70 -35.75 38.08
C LYS A 152 -4.83 -36.02 36.84
N ARG A 153 -4.59 -37.29 36.51
CA ARG A 153 -3.91 -37.70 35.26
C ARG A 153 -4.77 -37.40 34.04
N GLU A 154 -6.06 -37.74 34.12
CA GLU A 154 -7.00 -37.54 33.03
C GLU A 154 -7.15 -36.04 32.74
N THR A 155 -7.22 -35.20 33.78
CA THR A 155 -7.27 -33.74 33.61
C THR A 155 -5.97 -33.20 33.05
N LEU A 156 -4.80 -33.60 33.57
CA LEU A 156 -3.52 -33.11 33.06
C LEU A 156 -3.27 -33.56 31.60
N ARG A 157 -3.69 -34.79 31.26
CA ARG A 157 -3.65 -35.31 29.89
C ARG A 157 -4.58 -34.52 28.99
N ARG A 158 -5.82 -34.24 29.43
CA ARG A 158 -6.74 -33.37 28.70
C ARG A 158 -6.25 -31.95 28.58
N ASP A 159 -5.55 -31.39 29.57
CA ASP A 159 -5.02 -30.02 29.47
C ASP A 159 -3.86 -29.96 28.45
N LEU A 160 -3.01 -30.99 28.41
CA LEU A 160 -1.94 -31.12 27.42
C LEU A 160 -2.48 -31.44 26.02
N GLU A 161 -3.45 -32.34 25.92
CA GLU A 161 -4.15 -32.64 24.66
C GLU A 161 -4.98 -31.44 24.22
N ALA A 162 -5.64 -30.69 25.11
CA ALA A 162 -6.36 -29.45 24.79
C ALA A 162 -5.41 -28.32 24.42
N THR A 163 -4.15 -28.30 24.88
CA THR A 163 -3.16 -27.35 24.35
C THR A 163 -2.78 -27.70 22.90
N ALA A 164 -2.83 -28.99 22.52
CA ALA A 164 -2.63 -29.45 21.14
C ALA A 164 -3.90 -29.34 20.28
N PHE A 165 -5.08 -29.62 20.84
CA PHE A 165 -6.39 -29.56 20.22
C PHE A 165 -6.90 -28.12 20.12
N ASP A 166 -6.53 -27.21 21.03
CA ASP A 166 -6.80 -25.78 20.87
C ASP A 166 -6.05 -25.24 19.66
N GLU A 167 -4.89 -25.77 19.24
CA GLU A 167 -4.23 -25.30 18.01
C GLU A 167 -4.88 -25.85 16.74
N GLU A 168 -5.35 -27.10 16.74
CA GLU A 168 -6.01 -27.74 15.59
C GLU A 168 -7.49 -27.33 15.46
N SER A 169 -8.21 -27.22 16.59
CA SER A 169 -9.55 -26.63 16.68
C SER A 169 -9.49 -25.12 16.52
N ARG A 170 -8.44 -24.39 16.94
CA ARG A 170 -8.27 -22.99 16.46
C ARG A 170 -8.01 -22.93 14.97
N ARG A 171 -7.47 -23.95 14.31
CA ARG A 171 -7.39 -24.00 12.85
C ARG A 171 -8.75 -24.30 12.22
N GLU A 172 -9.57 -25.20 12.79
CA GLU A 172 -10.88 -25.60 12.23
C GLU A 172 -12.05 -24.68 12.65
N ASP A 173 -12.17 -24.29 13.93
CA ASP A 173 -13.16 -23.31 14.42
C ASP A 173 -12.90 -21.89 13.92
N GLN A 174 -11.69 -21.62 13.42
CA GLN A 174 -11.45 -20.38 12.70
C GLN A 174 -12.19 -20.37 11.36
N ILE A 175 -12.37 -21.50 10.68
CA ILE A 175 -12.80 -21.58 9.26
C ILE A 175 -14.31 -21.34 9.04
N ILE A 176 -15.13 -21.29 10.10
CA ILE A 176 -16.59 -21.17 9.92
C ILE A 176 -17.09 -19.81 10.38
N CYS A 177 -17.04 -18.83 9.49
CA CYS A 177 -17.97 -17.70 9.55
C CYS A 177 -19.05 -17.93 8.50
N LYS A 178 -20.33 -17.96 8.89
CA LYS A 178 -21.41 -17.67 7.93
C LYS A 178 -21.16 -16.26 7.41
N VAL A 179 -20.62 -16.15 6.20
CA VAL A 179 -20.12 -14.89 5.65
C VAL A 179 -21.29 -13.98 5.32
N ARG A 180 -21.57 -13.00 6.18
CA ARG A 180 -22.49 -11.88 5.91
C ARG A 180 -21.70 -10.66 5.47
N VAL A 181 -22.27 -9.90 4.53
CA VAL A 181 -21.72 -8.60 4.10
C VAL A 181 -21.52 -7.71 5.33
N GLY A 182 -20.34 -7.09 5.44
CA GLY A 182 -19.91 -6.28 6.58
C GLY A 182 -19.21 -7.05 7.70
N THR A 183 -19.10 -8.38 7.62
CA THR A 183 -18.41 -9.19 8.65
C THR A 183 -16.89 -9.05 8.51
N ARG A 184 -16.19 -8.90 9.65
CA ARG A 184 -14.73 -8.92 9.71
C ARG A 184 -14.21 -10.36 9.72
N VAL A 185 -13.36 -10.66 8.76
CA VAL A 185 -12.77 -11.98 8.52
C VAL A 185 -11.25 -11.84 8.41
N TYR A 186 -10.52 -12.88 8.77
CA TYR A 186 -9.08 -12.97 8.59
C TYR A 186 -8.80 -13.90 7.42
N TRP A 187 -8.18 -13.41 6.36
CA TRP A 187 -7.81 -14.26 5.23
C TRP A 187 -6.52 -15.00 5.57
N THR A 188 -6.62 -16.32 5.72
CA THR A 188 -5.53 -17.15 6.27
C THR A 188 -4.33 -17.23 5.33
N ARG A 189 -4.53 -17.30 4.02
CA ARG A 189 -3.43 -17.32 3.02
C ARG A 189 -2.77 -15.95 2.85
N GLY A 190 -3.55 -14.87 2.94
CA GLY A 190 -3.02 -13.51 2.81
C GLY A 190 -2.40 -12.97 4.09
N GLY A 191 -2.77 -13.52 5.25
CA GLY A 191 -2.33 -13.02 6.56
C GLY A 191 -2.92 -11.66 6.93
N VAL A 192 -4.11 -11.31 6.40
CA VAL A 192 -4.69 -9.97 6.54
C VAL A 192 -6.12 -10.03 7.07
N VAL A 193 -6.48 -9.08 7.95
CA VAL A 193 -7.86 -8.86 8.40
C VAL A 193 -8.61 -8.02 7.36
N ALA A 194 -9.71 -8.54 6.85
CA ALA A 194 -10.53 -7.91 5.83
C ALA A 194 -12.01 -7.87 6.23
N THR A 195 -12.78 -7.02 5.56
CA THR A 195 -14.24 -6.91 5.70
C THR A 195 -14.89 -7.47 4.46
N VAL A 196 -15.92 -8.30 4.63
CA VAL A 196 -16.68 -8.89 3.54
C VAL A 196 -17.50 -7.80 2.84
N LEU A 197 -17.30 -7.59 1.55
CA LEU A 197 -18.06 -6.63 0.74
C LEU A 197 -19.26 -7.26 0.01
N ALA A 198 -19.16 -8.52 -0.36
CA ALA A 198 -20.21 -9.25 -1.06
C ALA A 198 -20.32 -10.68 -0.52
N PRO A 199 -21.52 -11.29 -0.52
CA PRO A 199 -21.70 -12.68 -0.09
C PRO A 199 -21.00 -13.65 -1.06
N SER A 200 -20.93 -14.92 -0.67
CA SER A 200 -20.35 -16.01 -1.47
C SER A 200 -21.10 -16.17 -2.79
N ASP A 201 -20.39 -16.19 -3.92
CA ASP A 201 -20.95 -16.49 -5.24
C ASP A 201 -21.31 -17.98 -5.39
N THR A 202 -21.96 -18.36 -6.50
CA THR A 202 -22.27 -19.77 -6.83
C THR A 202 -21.05 -20.69 -6.92
N THR A 203 -19.84 -20.12 -7.00
CA THR A 203 -18.54 -20.81 -7.03
C THR A 203 -17.83 -20.86 -5.67
N GLY A 204 -18.46 -20.36 -4.59
CA GLY A 204 -17.90 -20.41 -3.23
C GLY A 204 -16.81 -19.37 -2.94
N HIS A 205 -16.77 -18.28 -3.73
CA HIS A 205 -15.83 -17.17 -3.52
C HIS A 205 -16.52 -15.93 -2.94
N VAL A 206 -15.82 -15.24 -2.04
CA VAL A 206 -16.26 -14.06 -1.31
C VAL A 206 -15.37 -12.88 -1.66
N LEU A 207 -15.96 -11.70 -1.91
CA LEU A 207 -15.21 -10.46 -2.06
C LEU A 207 -14.88 -9.85 -0.70
N ILE A 208 -13.61 -9.76 -0.37
CA ILE A 208 -13.11 -9.15 0.88
C ILE A 208 -12.36 -7.86 0.59
N ALA A 209 -12.40 -6.92 1.55
CA ALA A 209 -11.67 -5.67 1.52
C ALA A 209 -10.87 -5.43 2.79
N SER A 210 -9.55 -5.26 2.65
CA SER A 210 -8.68 -4.82 3.74
C SER A 210 -8.02 -3.50 3.35
N GLY A 211 -8.49 -2.39 3.93
CA GLY A 211 -8.07 -1.06 3.49
C GLY A 211 -8.37 -0.86 2.01
N ASN A 212 -7.32 -0.70 1.19
CA ASN A 212 -7.41 -0.46 -0.26
C ASN A 212 -7.42 -1.75 -1.09
N LEU A 213 -7.15 -2.90 -0.48
CA LEU A 213 -7.01 -4.18 -1.14
C LEU A 213 -8.39 -4.85 -1.23
N LYS A 214 -8.93 -5.02 -2.45
CA LYS A 214 -10.15 -5.80 -2.73
C LYS A 214 -9.78 -7.09 -3.44
N VAL A 215 -10.08 -8.25 -2.84
CA VAL A 215 -9.69 -9.57 -3.39
C VAL A 215 -10.88 -10.52 -3.29
N ARG A 216 -11.06 -11.34 -4.32
CA ARG A 216 -12.04 -12.44 -4.33
C ARG A 216 -11.33 -13.70 -3.85
N VAL A 217 -11.74 -14.25 -2.72
CA VAL A 217 -11.08 -15.38 -2.05
C VAL A 217 -12.09 -16.51 -1.79
N PRO A 218 -11.68 -17.79 -1.81
CA PRO A 218 -12.55 -18.89 -1.41
C PRO A 218 -13.04 -18.73 0.03
N GLU A 219 -14.31 -19.07 0.28
CA GLU A 219 -14.91 -18.98 1.62
C GLU A 219 -14.17 -19.84 2.65
N GLY A 220 -13.63 -20.99 2.22
CA GLY A 220 -12.82 -21.88 3.07
C GLY A 220 -11.44 -21.32 3.47
N GLU A 221 -11.02 -20.20 2.91
CA GLU A 221 -9.78 -19.51 3.31
C GLU A 221 -10.02 -18.36 4.32
N LEU A 222 -11.28 -18.13 4.70
CA LEU A 222 -11.67 -17.07 5.61
C LEU A 222 -11.82 -17.59 7.03
N ALA A 223 -11.19 -16.89 7.97
CA ALA A 223 -11.26 -17.16 9.38
C ALA A 223 -12.00 -16.07 10.17
N ARG A 224 -12.53 -16.38 11.35
CA ARG A 224 -13.08 -15.35 12.25
C ARG A 224 -11.95 -14.47 12.79
N ALA A 225 -12.06 -13.14 12.62
CA ALA A 225 -11.12 -12.21 13.24
C ALA A 225 -11.34 -12.18 14.77
N MET A 226 -10.39 -12.68 15.56
CA MET A 226 -10.41 -12.60 17.03
C MET A 226 -9.38 -11.59 17.55
N GLY A 227 -9.84 -10.62 18.34
CA GLY A 227 -9.00 -9.65 19.06
C GLY A 227 -9.39 -8.18 18.82
N PRO A 228 -9.20 -7.29 19.81
CA PRO A 228 -9.37 -5.86 19.60
C PRO A 228 -8.28 -5.34 18.65
N GLU A 229 -8.63 -4.28 17.95
CA GLU A 229 -7.85 -3.58 16.94
C GLU A 229 -6.41 -3.30 17.40
N LYS A 230 -5.48 -4.19 17.04
CA LYS A 230 -4.12 -3.72 16.80
C LYS A 230 -4.22 -2.94 15.52
N ALA A 231 -4.15 -1.62 15.62
CA ALA A 231 -3.82 -0.75 14.51
C ALA A 231 -2.61 -1.39 13.83
N SER A 232 -2.86 -2.12 12.75
CA SER A 232 -1.82 -2.58 11.87
C SER A 232 -1.11 -1.30 11.50
N HIS A 233 0.14 -1.18 11.93
CA HIS A 233 1.03 -0.16 11.41
C HIS A 233 0.87 -0.27 9.92
N GLY A 234 0.20 0.74 9.34
CA GLY A 234 -0.27 0.66 7.99
C GLY A 234 0.94 0.25 7.18
N LEU A 235 0.89 -0.93 6.55
CA LEU A 235 1.62 -1.09 5.31
C LEU A 235 1.16 0.12 4.53
N ARG A 236 2.04 1.12 4.44
CA ARG A 236 1.83 2.27 3.58
C ARG A 236 1.65 1.63 2.23
N SER A 237 0.38 1.46 1.85
CA SER A 237 0.07 1.07 0.51
C SER A 237 0.56 2.28 -0.28
N HIS A 238 1.75 2.15 -0.85
CA HIS A 238 2.07 2.84 -2.07
C HIS A 238 1.16 2.24 -3.15
N VAL A 239 -0.15 2.43 -2.99
CA VAL A 239 -0.96 2.73 -4.16
C VAL A 239 -0.35 4.04 -4.62
N ALA A 240 0.57 3.93 -5.59
CA ALA A 240 0.96 5.06 -6.39
C ALA A 240 -0.30 5.45 -7.16
N VAL A 241 -1.23 6.14 -6.49
CA VAL A 241 -1.96 7.18 -7.18
C VAL A 241 -0.83 8.05 -7.70
N PRO A 242 -0.66 8.21 -9.02
CA PRO A 242 0.33 9.14 -9.51
C PRO A 242 -0.03 10.48 -8.89
N VAL A 243 0.69 10.86 -7.84
CA VAL A 243 0.68 12.22 -7.32
C VAL A 243 1.13 13.01 -8.55
N PRO A 244 0.29 13.89 -9.11
CA PRO A 244 0.73 14.69 -10.22
C PRO A 244 2.05 15.35 -9.79
N ASP A 245 3.12 15.14 -10.55
CA ASP A 245 4.49 15.63 -10.25
C ASP A 245 4.54 17.16 -10.00
N ASN A 246 3.42 17.85 -10.28
CA ASN A 246 3.17 19.25 -9.99
C ASN A 246 1.88 19.39 -9.15
N ALA A 247 1.90 19.00 -7.87
CA ALA A 247 0.82 19.37 -6.95
C ALA A 247 0.83 20.90 -6.79
N ARG A 248 -0.05 21.57 -7.55
CA ARG A 248 -0.16 23.02 -7.50
C ARG A 248 -0.86 23.40 -6.19
N THR A 249 -0.30 24.35 -5.46
CA THR A 249 -0.94 24.94 -4.29
C THR A 249 -2.04 25.95 -4.67
N GLU A 250 -2.15 26.28 -5.96
CA GLU A 250 -3.10 27.24 -6.49
C GLU A 250 -3.76 26.78 -7.80
N ILE A 251 -5.02 27.19 -7.99
CA ILE A 251 -5.76 27.08 -9.23
C ILE A 251 -6.30 28.44 -9.65
N ASP A 252 -6.15 28.77 -10.94
CA ASP A 252 -6.67 29.99 -11.55
C ASP A 252 -7.91 29.67 -12.40
N LEU A 253 -9.05 30.23 -12.00
CA LEU A 253 -10.35 30.04 -12.64
C LEU A 253 -10.78 31.27 -13.45
N ARG A 254 -9.93 32.31 -13.52
CA ARG A 254 -10.27 33.54 -14.24
C ARG A 254 -10.46 33.27 -15.72
N GLY A 255 -11.60 33.71 -16.25
CA GLY A 255 -11.97 33.50 -17.65
C GLY A 255 -12.65 32.16 -17.95
N MET A 256 -12.81 31.28 -16.97
CA MET A 256 -13.60 30.05 -17.11
C MET A 256 -15.10 30.34 -16.95
N GLN A 257 -15.93 29.50 -17.56
CA GLN A 257 -17.36 29.46 -17.26
C GLN A 257 -17.62 28.83 -15.89
N VAL A 258 -18.79 29.08 -15.30
CA VAL A 258 -19.10 28.66 -13.92
C VAL A 258 -19.04 27.13 -13.77
N GLU A 259 -19.66 26.41 -14.69
CA GLU A 259 -19.74 24.94 -14.67
C GLU A 259 -18.35 24.31 -14.81
N GLU A 260 -17.54 24.81 -15.76
CA GLU A 260 -16.16 24.36 -15.98
C GLU A 260 -15.26 24.64 -14.77
N ALA A 261 -15.47 25.79 -14.13
CA ALA A 261 -14.73 26.15 -12.93
C ALA A 261 -15.06 25.22 -11.75
N LEU A 262 -16.32 24.81 -11.58
CA LEU A 262 -16.72 23.88 -10.51
C LEU A 262 -16.11 22.49 -10.70
N GLU A 263 -16.13 21.95 -11.92
CA GLU A 263 -15.46 20.67 -12.23
C GLU A 263 -13.94 20.74 -11.99
N SER A 264 -13.32 21.86 -12.38
CA SER A 264 -11.90 22.09 -12.18
C SER A 264 -11.53 22.18 -10.69
N VAL A 265 -12.38 22.81 -9.88
CA VAL A 265 -12.21 22.91 -8.42
C VAL A 265 -12.36 21.55 -7.75
N ASP A 266 -13.36 20.74 -8.14
CA ASP A 266 -13.57 19.39 -7.60
C ASP A 266 -12.33 18.51 -7.80
N LYS A 267 -11.84 18.47 -9.04
CA LYS A 267 -10.62 17.74 -9.39
C LYS A 267 -9.41 18.25 -8.61
N PHE A 268 -9.26 19.57 -8.50
CA PHE A 268 -8.15 20.20 -7.81
C PHE A 268 -8.12 19.88 -6.30
N VAL A 269 -9.28 19.89 -5.63
CA VAL A 269 -9.37 19.54 -4.20
C VAL A 269 -9.02 18.07 -3.97
N ASN A 270 -9.45 17.17 -4.87
CA ASN A 270 -9.07 15.77 -4.84
C ASN A 270 -7.55 15.57 -5.02
N ASP A 271 -6.96 16.24 -6.02
CA ASP A 271 -5.51 16.20 -6.29
C ASP A 271 -4.70 16.76 -5.11
N ALA A 272 -5.19 17.82 -4.47
CA ALA A 272 -4.56 18.42 -3.30
C ALA A 272 -4.59 17.50 -2.07
N LEU A 273 -5.69 16.79 -1.83
CA LEU A 273 -5.78 15.76 -0.78
C LEU A 273 -4.75 14.64 -1.04
N LEU A 274 -4.66 14.17 -2.28
CA LEU A 274 -3.70 13.13 -2.68
C LEU A 274 -2.24 13.59 -2.52
N ALA A 275 -1.97 14.87 -2.75
CA ALA A 275 -0.68 15.50 -2.52
C ALA A 275 -0.40 15.82 -1.03
N GLY A 276 -1.37 15.61 -0.13
CA GLY A 276 -1.23 15.91 1.30
C GLY A 276 -1.21 17.42 1.62
N LEU A 277 -1.74 18.26 0.73
CA LEU A 277 -1.86 19.69 0.97
C LEU A 277 -3.02 19.97 1.92
N ARG A 278 -2.76 20.78 2.95
CA ARG A 278 -3.78 21.17 3.95
C ARG A 278 -4.55 22.41 3.54
N ASP A 279 -3.88 23.35 2.89
CA ASP A 279 -4.45 24.62 2.46
C ASP A 279 -4.16 24.79 0.96
N VAL A 280 -5.18 25.14 0.19
CA VAL A 280 -5.06 25.43 -1.24
C VAL A 280 -5.73 26.74 -1.62
N MET A 281 -5.18 27.41 -2.64
CA MET A 281 -5.60 28.73 -3.07
C MET A 281 -6.41 28.65 -4.37
N ILE A 282 -7.60 29.27 -4.37
CA ILE A 282 -8.51 29.27 -5.50
C ILE A 282 -8.72 30.71 -5.97
N ILE A 283 -8.21 31.03 -7.14
CA ILE A 283 -8.27 32.37 -7.73
C ILE A 283 -9.46 32.43 -8.68
N HIS A 284 -10.57 33.01 -8.23
CA HIS A 284 -11.78 33.20 -9.04
C HIS A 284 -11.91 34.63 -9.59
N GLY A 285 -11.05 35.56 -9.13
CA GLY A 285 -11.10 36.98 -9.48
C GLY A 285 -12.26 37.72 -8.79
N VAL A 286 -12.27 39.05 -8.94
CA VAL A 286 -13.29 39.93 -8.34
C VAL A 286 -14.46 40.10 -9.32
N GLY A 287 -14.19 40.61 -10.52
CA GLY A 287 -15.12 40.63 -11.67
C GLY A 287 -16.58 40.94 -11.34
N THR A 288 -17.49 40.21 -11.98
CA THR A 288 -18.95 40.24 -11.70
C THR A 288 -19.34 39.42 -10.47
N GLY A 289 -18.38 38.76 -9.80
CA GLY A 289 -18.63 37.87 -8.67
C GLY A 289 -19.25 36.51 -9.02
N ALA A 290 -19.54 36.22 -10.30
CA ALA A 290 -20.23 34.98 -10.70
C ALA A 290 -19.48 33.70 -10.25
N LEU A 291 -18.16 33.65 -10.49
CA LEU A 291 -17.31 32.53 -10.04
C LEU A 291 -17.24 32.46 -8.52
N ARG A 292 -17.03 33.59 -7.84
CA ARG A 292 -17.01 33.66 -6.36
C ARG A 292 -18.29 33.10 -5.74
N ASN A 293 -19.44 33.55 -6.24
CA ASN A 293 -20.75 33.20 -5.72
C ASN A 293 -21.13 31.74 -5.98
N SER A 294 -20.45 31.07 -6.91
CA SER A 294 -20.68 29.66 -7.22
C SER A 294 -19.67 28.74 -6.53
N VAL A 295 -18.40 29.13 -6.51
CA VAL A 295 -17.29 28.34 -5.95
C VAL A 295 -17.33 28.31 -4.42
N ILE A 296 -17.65 29.42 -3.73
CA ILE A 296 -17.69 29.44 -2.26
C ILE A 296 -18.77 28.49 -1.71
N PRO A 297 -20.03 28.52 -2.18
CA PRO A 297 -21.03 27.56 -1.74
C PRO A 297 -20.66 26.11 -2.06
N PHE A 298 -20.08 25.86 -3.25
CA PHE A 298 -19.61 24.54 -3.64
C PHE A 298 -18.57 23.99 -2.66
N LEU A 299 -17.53 24.79 -2.34
CA LEU A 299 -16.50 24.41 -1.38
C LEU A 299 -17.06 24.17 0.03
N LYS A 300 -18.08 24.92 0.46
CA LYS A 300 -18.71 24.72 1.78
C LYS A 300 -19.50 23.42 1.87
N GLN A 301 -19.99 22.89 0.74
CA GLN A 301 -20.72 21.62 0.67
C GLN A 301 -19.80 20.43 0.35
N HIS A 302 -18.55 20.69 -0.05
CA HIS A 302 -17.64 19.68 -0.51
C HIS A 302 -17.11 18.81 0.65
N PRO A 303 -17.22 17.47 0.59
CA PRO A 303 -16.93 16.58 1.72
C PRO A 303 -15.47 16.61 2.19
N LEU A 304 -14.55 17.02 1.32
CA LEU A 304 -13.11 17.11 1.64
C LEU A 304 -12.69 18.46 2.22
N VAL A 305 -13.55 19.49 2.19
CA VAL A 305 -13.23 20.84 2.65
C VAL A 305 -13.77 21.03 4.06
N GLN A 306 -12.89 21.39 5.01
CA GLN A 306 -13.29 21.68 6.38
C GLN A 306 -13.78 23.12 6.54
N THR A 307 -13.02 24.06 6.00
CA THR A 307 -13.30 25.50 6.15
C THR A 307 -12.83 26.27 4.92
N THR A 308 -13.47 27.41 4.66
CA THR A 308 -13.08 28.36 3.62
C THR A 308 -12.73 29.69 4.28
N LEU A 309 -11.62 30.29 3.84
CA LEU A 309 -11.11 31.57 4.31
C LEU A 309 -10.93 32.51 3.11
N PRO A 310 -11.13 33.83 3.27
CA PRO A 310 -10.71 34.79 2.25
C PRO A 310 -9.18 34.76 2.08
N GLY A 311 -8.71 34.89 0.84
CA GLY A 311 -7.30 34.75 0.48
C GLY A 311 -6.50 36.06 0.45
N GLY A 312 -5.17 35.95 0.28
CA GLY A 312 -4.22 37.06 0.15
C GLY A 312 -3.22 37.17 1.31
N LEU A 313 -2.10 37.87 1.09
CA LEU A 313 -1.03 38.09 2.09
C LEU A 313 -1.52 38.75 3.40
N HIS A 314 -2.72 39.35 3.38
CA HIS A 314 -3.38 39.99 4.53
C HIS A 314 -4.86 39.59 4.69
N GLN A 315 -5.32 38.47 4.09
CA GLN A 315 -6.73 38.02 4.12
C GLN A 315 -7.78 38.98 3.51
N GLU A 316 -7.34 40.02 2.79
CA GLU A 316 -8.21 41.06 2.22
C GLU A 316 -8.46 40.92 0.71
N ASN A 317 -7.94 39.89 0.05
CA ASN A 317 -8.12 39.74 -1.40
C ASN A 317 -9.44 39.03 -1.74
N LEU A 318 -10.45 39.83 -2.08
CA LEU A 318 -11.79 39.37 -2.49
C LEU A 318 -11.80 38.47 -3.74
N GLY A 319 -10.70 38.41 -4.51
CA GLY A 319 -10.57 37.58 -5.71
C GLY A 319 -10.00 36.19 -5.46
N VAL A 320 -9.70 35.86 -4.20
CA VAL A 320 -9.06 34.60 -3.81
C VAL A 320 -9.78 33.98 -2.62
N THR A 321 -9.98 32.68 -2.66
CA THR A 321 -10.47 31.89 -1.53
C THR A 321 -9.44 30.81 -1.18
N ILE A 322 -9.12 30.68 0.11
CA ILE A 322 -8.30 29.59 0.65
C ILE A 322 -9.25 28.50 1.15
N ALA A 323 -9.09 27.28 0.65
CA ALA A 323 -9.83 26.11 1.13
C ALA A 323 -8.91 25.24 1.99
N ARG A 324 -9.36 24.94 3.21
CA ARG A 324 -8.68 24.02 4.12
C ARG A 324 -9.24 22.61 3.94
N ILE A 325 -8.39 21.68 3.56
CA ILE A 325 -8.73 20.30 3.25
C ILE A 325 -8.52 19.44 4.51
N ALA A 326 -9.41 18.47 4.72
CA ALA A 326 -9.26 17.52 5.82
C ALA A 326 -8.01 16.66 5.62
N ALA A 327 -7.03 16.81 6.52
CA ALA A 327 -5.84 15.96 6.51
C ALA A 327 -6.23 14.50 6.84
N ARG A 328 -5.61 13.57 6.12
CA ARG A 328 -5.73 12.12 6.33
C ARG A 328 -5.05 11.68 7.63
#